data_AF-A0A1G9S1S7-F1
#
_entry.id   AF-A0A1G9S1S7-F1
#
_cell.length_a   1.000
_cell.length_b   1.000
_cell.length_c   1.000
_cell.angle_alpha   90.00
_cell.angle_beta   90.00
_cell.angle_gamma   90.00
#
_symmetry.space_group_name_H-M   'P 1'
#
loop_
_entity.id
_entity.type
_entity.pdbx_description
1 polymer ?
#
loop_
_entity_poly.entity_id
_entity_poly.type
_entity_poly.pdbx_seq_one_letter_code
_entity_poly.pdbx_strand_id
1 'polypeptide(L)'
;MTGKRAENRRRNTAALVGAARRLFTEHGYEAVGIEAVAEAAGLTTGAIYSIFGAKHGLLLAVLDDLFDRLSTAVRPLEQDTELTAEQVLEGYAGACRDVLLSLDGQRVLRLELETMALTMRDARMRERVAERDLTRTEDVVHLLTGRRAGSVVLDEPQARQLASALIALMRGLAQQQVLKPDSVDERVWTASAVALAPAFC
;
A
#
# COMPACT_ATOMS: atom_id res chain seq x y z
N MET A 1 7.87 -14.66 -29.54
CA MET A 1 7.72 -13.18 -29.64
C MET A 1 6.94 -12.54 -28.49
N THR A 2 6.12 -13.30 -27.74
CA THR A 2 5.25 -12.80 -26.66
C THR A 2 6.01 -12.32 -25.41
N GLY A 3 7.11 -12.99 -25.03
CA GLY A 3 7.92 -12.61 -23.87
C GLY A 3 8.63 -11.25 -23.98
N LYS A 4 9.15 -10.90 -25.16
CA LYS A 4 9.86 -9.62 -25.39
C LYS A 4 8.93 -8.41 -25.22
N ARG A 5 7.66 -8.53 -25.64
CA ARG A 5 6.66 -7.46 -25.49
C ARG A 5 6.22 -7.29 -24.04
N ALA A 6 6.00 -8.40 -23.33
CA ALA A 6 5.67 -8.36 -21.90
C ALA A 6 6.81 -7.75 -21.08
N GLU A 7 8.06 -8.13 -21.36
CA GLU A 7 9.24 -7.60 -20.69
C GLU A 7 9.43 -6.10 -20.95
N ASN A 8 9.29 -5.67 -22.21
CA ASN A 8 9.33 -4.25 -22.54
C ASN A 8 8.22 -3.47 -21.82
N ARG A 9 7.01 -4.04 -21.72
CA ARG A 9 5.90 -3.40 -20.98
C ARG A 9 6.24 -3.27 -19.50
N ARG A 10 6.75 -4.32 -18.84
CA ARG A 10 7.17 -4.29 -17.44
C ARG A 10 8.25 -3.23 -17.19
N ARG A 11 9.30 -3.21 -18.01
CA ARG A 11 10.37 -2.20 -17.91
C ARG A 11 9.84 -0.79 -18.07
N ASN A 12 8.98 -0.54 -19.05
CA ASN A 12 8.39 0.77 -19.28
C ASN A 12 7.44 1.19 -18.14
N THR A 13 6.65 0.24 -17.61
CA THR A 13 5.81 0.47 -16.41
C THR A 13 6.68 0.89 -15.23
N ALA A 14 7.74 0.15 -14.92
CA ALA A 14 8.64 0.45 -13.81
C ALA A 14 9.33 1.82 -13.97
N ALA A 15 9.78 2.16 -15.19
CA ALA A 15 10.39 3.45 -15.48
C ALA A 15 9.41 4.62 -15.25
N LEU A 16 8.17 4.49 -15.74
CA LEU A 16 7.13 5.51 -15.56
C LEU A 16 6.71 5.65 -14.10
N VAL A 17 6.50 4.55 -13.38
CA VAL A 17 6.15 4.56 -11.95
C VAL A 17 7.27 5.19 -11.13
N GLY A 18 8.53 4.84 -11.39
CA GLY A 18 9.67 5.44 -10.71
C GLY A 18 9.82 6.94 -10.96
N ALA A 19 9.64 7.39 -12.21
CA ALA A 19 9.66 8.81 -12.55
C ALA A 19 8.49 9.57 -11.92
N ALA A 20 7.28 9.02 -12.01
CA ALA A 20 6.08 9.59 -11.41
C ALA A 20 6.20 9.70 -9.88
N ARG A 21 6.69 8.66 -9.20
CA ARG A 21 6.88 8.66 -7.75
C ARG A 21 7.78 9.81 -7.32
N ARG A 22 8.94 9.98 -7.96
CA ARG A 22 9.85 11.09 -7.66
C ARG A 22 9.17 12.45 -7.86
N LEU A 23 8.63 12.69 -9.06
CA LEU A 23 8.06 13.99 -9.40
C LEU A 23 6.82 14.33 -8.57
N PHE A 24 5.88 13.39 -8.39
CA PHE A 24 4.67 13.63 -7.60
C PHE A 24 4.98 13.88 -6.13
N THR A 25 5.97 13.19 -5.56
CA THR A 25 6.34 13.40 -4.16
C THR A 25 7.15 14.68 -3.91
N GLU A 26 7.91 15.14 -4.91
CA GLU A 26 8.72 16.37 -4.80
C GLU A 26 7.94 17.65 -5.13
N HIS A 27 7.04 17.58 -6.12
CA HIS A 27 6.35 18.77 -6.63
C HIS A 27 4.84 18.76 -6.36
N GLY A 28 4.30 17.65 -5.83
CA GLY A 28 2.87 17.44 -5.65
C GLY A 28 2.19 16.89 -6.89
N TYR A 29 1.10 16.16 -6.70
CA TYR A 29 0.39 15.50 -7.80
C TYR A 29 -0.11 16.48 -8.87
N GLU A 30 -0.76 17.55 -8.45
CA GLU A 30 -1.42 18.49 -9.36
C GLU A 30 -0.43 19.27 -10.24
N ALA A 31 0.72 19.66 -9.67
CA ALA A 31 1.71 20.49 -10.37
C ALA A 31 2.48 19.77 -11.48
N VAL A 32 2.49 18.43 -11.48
CA VAL A 32 3.28 17.63 -12.43
C VAL A 32 2.43 17.23 -13.64
N GLY A 33 2.83 17.67 -14.82
CA GLY A 33 2.27 17.22 -16.11
C GLY A 33 2.72 15.81 -16.49
N ILE A 34 1.93 15.10 -17.30
CA ILE A 34 2.31 13.77 -17.79
C ILE A 34 3.50 13.83 -18.76
N GLU A 35 3.71 14.97 -19.41
CA GLU A 35 4.82 15.26 -20.30
C GLU A 35 6.14 15.19 -19.53
N ALA A 36 6.21 15.86 -18.38
CA ALA A 36 7.38 15.86 -17.51
C ALA A 36 7.72 14.44 -17.01
N VAL A 37 6.70 13.64 -16.69
CA VAL A 37 6.89 12.25 -16.27
C VAL A 37 7.40 11.38 -17.42
N ALA A 38 6.83 11.54 -18.62
CA ALA A 38 7.26 10.80 -19.81
C ALA A 38 8.72 11.13 -20.16
N GLU A 39 9.06 12.42 -20.16
CA GLU A 39 10.43 12.90 -20.38
C GLU A 39 11.40 12.32 -19.36
N ALA A 40 11.09 12.43 -18.06
CA ALA A 40 11.92 11.90 -16.99
C ALA A 40 12.07 10.37 -17.01
N ALA A 41 11.15 9.65 -17.66
CA ALA A 41 11.23 8.21 -17.87
C ALA A 41 11.88 7.81 -19.20
N GLY A 42 12.23 8.77 -20.08
CA GLY A 42 12.74 8.51 -21.42
C GLY A 42 11.70 7.84 -22.34
N LEU A 43 10.42 8.14 -22.14
CA LEU A 43 9.28 7.53 -22.83
C LEU A 43 8.35 8.60 -23.41
N THR A 44 7.33 8.18 -24.15
CA THR A 44 6.33 9.10 -24.71
C THR A 44 5.11 9.22 -23.79
N THR A 45 4.39 10.33 -23.88
CA THR A 45 3.08 10.48 -23.22
C THR A 45 2.09 9.39 -23.68
N GLY A 46 2.18 8.96 -24.94
CA GLY A 46 1.41 7.83 -25.47
C GLY A 46 1.63 6.52 -24.70
N ALA A 47 2.84 6.28 -24.17
CA ALA A 47 3.10 5.12 -23.32
C ALA A 47 2.33 5.19 -22.00
N ILE A 48 2.21 6.39 -21.40
CA ILE A 48 1.42 6.59 -20.16
C ILE A 48 -0.06 6.29 -20.44
N TYR A 49 -0.63 6.86 -21.50
CA TYR A 49 -2.02 6.60 -21.87
C TYR A 49 -2.28 5.12 -22.20
N SER A 50 -1.35 4.45 -22.89
CA SER A 50 -1.48 3.03 -23.24
C SER A 50 -1.37 2.08 -22.04
N ILE A 51 -0.55 2.43 -21.03
CA ILE A 51 -0.31 1.56 -19.87
C ILE A 51 -1.31 1.85 -18.74
N PHE A 52 -1.57 3.13 -18.46
CA PHE A 52 -2.31 3.57 -17.27
C PHE A 52 -3.66 4.24 -17.59
N GLY A 53 -3.95 4.50 -18.87
CA GLY A 53 -5.18 5.15 -19.32
C GLY A 53 -5.24 6.66 -19.08
N ALA A 54 -4.80 7.14 -17.91
CA ALA A 54 -4.80 8.55 -17.54
C ALA A 54 -3.75 8.85 -16.45
N LYS A 55 -3.47 10.14 -16.19
CA LYS A 55 -2.59 10.60 -15.09
C LYS A 55 -2.97 9.98 -13.74
N HIS A 56 -4.26 9.93 -13.44
CA HIS A 56 -4.79 9.27 -12.23
C HIS A 56 -4.45 7.78 -12.17
N GLY A 57 -4.41 7.06 -13.31
CA GLY A 57 -3.97 5.67 -13.30
C GLY A 57 -2.49 5.50 -12.98
N LEU A 58 -1.66 6.46 -13.39
CA LEU A 58 -0.25 6.48 -13.03
C LEU A 58 -0.05 6.80 -11.54
N LEU A 59 -0.83 7.73 -10.99
CA LEU A 59 -0.87 8.00 -9.54
C LEU A 59 -1.21 6.74 -8.75
N LEU A 60 -2.25 6.02 -9.17
CA LEU A 60 -2.62 4.78 -8.50
C LEU A 60 -1.48 3.75 -8.60
N ALA A 61 -0.83 3.58 -9.76
CA ALA A 61 0.32 2.69 -9.88
C ALA A 61 1.52 3.10 -8.98
N VAL A 62 1.75 4.40 -8.75
CA VAL A 62 2.75 4.88 -7.78
C VAL A 62 2.40 4.46 -6.37
N LEU A 63 1.12 4.58 -5.99
CA LEU A 63 0.67 4.11 -4.69
C LEU A 63 0.82 2.58 -4.58
N ASP A 64 0.58 1.80 -5.65
CA ASP A 64 0.69 0.33 -5.61
C ASP A 64 2.13 -0.13 -5.40
N ASP A 65 3.12 0.58 -5.93
CA ASP A 65 4.54 0.28 -5.69
C ASP A 65 4.91 0.26 -4.19
N LEU A 66 4.27 1.10 -3.37
CA LEU A 66 4.48 1.06 -1.92
C LEU A 66 3.89 -0.20 -1.29
N PHE A 67 2.71 -0.64 -1.76
CA PHE A 67 2.11 -1.88 -1.30
C PHE A 67 2.91 -3.09 -1.77
N ASP A 68 3.45 -3.10 -3.00
CA ASP A 68 4.32 -4.17 -3.48
C ASP A 68 5.57 -4.33 -2.58
N ARG A 69 6.09 -3.24 -2.02
CA ARG A 69 7.17 -3.27 -1.03
C ARG A 69 6.70 -3.85 0.29
N LEU A 70 5.52 -3.48 0.77
CA LEU A 70 4.93 -4.06 1.97
C LEU A 70 4.69 -5.57 1.77
N SER A 71 4.08 -5.99 0.67
CA SER A 71 3.89 -7.40 0.31
C SER A 71 5.21 -8.16 0.26
N THR A 72 6.27 -7.52 -0.24
CA THR A 72 7.63 -8.10 -0.20
C THR A 72 8.15 -8.25 1.23
N ALA A 73 7.94 -7.24 2.09
CA ALA A 73 8.38 -7.23 3.48
C ALA A 73 7.64 -8.26 4.35
N VAL A 74 6.36 -8.52 4.06
CA VAL A 74 5.54 -9.48 4.83
C VAL A 74 5.59 -10.90 4.28
N ARG A 75 6.25 -11.13 3.14
CA ARG A 75 6.42 -12.48 2.54
C ARG A 75 6.94 -13.55 3.51
N PRO A 76 7.88 -13.27 4.43
CA PRO A 76 8.28 -14.27 5.43
C PRO A 76 7.12 -14.75 6.31
N LEU A 77 6.13 -13.87 6.60
CA LEU A 77 4.95 -14.22 7.38
C LEU A 77 4.01 -15.14 6.59
N GLU A 78 3.89 -14.93 5.27
CA GLU A 78 3.11 -15.81 4.37
C GLU A 78 3.70 -17.22 4.34
N GLN A 79 5.03 -17.33 4.35
CA GLN A 79 5.75 -18.59 4.19
C GLN A 79 5.77 -19.44 5.46
N ASP A 80 5.64 -18.82 6.64
CA ASP A 80 5.60 -19.51 7.92
C ASP A 80 4.15 -19.72 8.38
N THR A 81 3.63 -20.93 8.15
CA THR A 81 2.26 -21.32 8.51
C THR A 81 2.10 -21.63 10.00
N GLU A 82 3.19 -21.75 10.75
CA GLU A 82 3.16 -22.06 12.19
C GLU A 82 2.98 -20.80 13.05
N LEU A 83 3.16 -19.61 12.47
CA LEU A 83 2.92 -18.35 13.18
C LEU A 83 1.47 -18.23 13.62
N THR A 84 1.28 -17.79 14.86
CA THR A 84 -0.03 -17.38 15.37
C THR A 84 -0.49 -16.07 14.71
N ALA A 85 -1.77 -15.76 14.83
CA ALA A 85 -2.31 -14.49 14.34
C ALA A 85 -1.60 -13.30 15.01
N GLU A 86 -1.32 -13.35 16.30
CA GLU A 86 -0.61 -12.30 17.03
C GLU A 86 0.80 -12.06 16.48
N GLN A 87 1.54 -13.13 16.16
CA GLN A 87 2.87 -13.02 15.55
C GLN A 87 2.80 -12.42 14.15
N VAL A 88 1.77 -12.76 13.37
CA VAL A 88 1.52 -12.14 12.06
C VAL A 88 1.14 -10.67 12.20
N LEU A 89 0.28 -10.31 13.15
CA LEU A 89 -0.09 -8.91 13.43
C LEU A 89 1.13 -8.08 13.83
N GLU A 90 1.97 -8.61 14.72
CA GLU A 90 3.22 -7.97 15.14
C GLU A 90 4.18 -7.78 13.96
N GLY A 91 4.42 -8.84 13.18
CA GLY A 91 5.28 -8.79 12.01
C GLY A 91 4.77 -7.84 10.93
N TYR A 92 3.46 -7.85 10.67
CA TYR A 92 2.83 -6.97 9.69
C TYR A 92 2.92 -5.50 10.13
N ALA A 93 2.69 -5.22 11.42
CA ALA A 93 2.81 -3.87 11.95
C ALA A 93 4.26 -3.35 11.91
N GLY A 94 5.23 -4.21 12.22
CA GLY A 94 6.66 -3.90 12.06
C GLY A 94 7.03 -3.60 10.61
N ALA A 95 6.59 -4.44 9.67
CA ALA A 95 6.81 -4.22 8.24
C ALA A 95 6.14 -2.92 7.74
N CYS A 96 4.90 -2.65 8.16
CA CYS A 96 4.20 -1.39 7.87
C CYS A 96 5.02 -0.20 8.36
N ARG A 97 5.44 -0.22 9.63
CA ARG A 97 6.25 0.85 10.21
C ARG A 97 7.52 1.09 9.41
N ASP A 98 8.29 0.04 9.12
CA ASP A 98 9.58 0.17 8.43
C ASP A 98 9.42 0.70 6.99
N VAL A 99 8.40 0.23 6.28
CA VAL A 99 8.09 0.70 4.92
C VAL A 99 7.57 2.15 4.95
N LEU A 100 6.62 2.45 5.82
CA LEU A 100 5.93 3.75 5.88
C LEU A 100 6.78 4.86 6.49
N LEU A 101 7.68 4.55 7.42
CA LEU A 101 8.60 5.52 8.01
C LEU A 101 9.89 5.72 7.21
N SER A 102 10.14 4.90 6.18
CA SER A 102 11.20 5.21 5.21
C SER A 102 10.96 6.58 4.55
N LEU A 103 12.02 7.29 4.15
CA LEU A 103 11.90 8.60 3.49
C LEU A 103 10.99 8.56 2.26
N ASP A 104 11.06 7.48 1.48
CA ASP A 104 10.20 7.26 0.32
C ASP A 104 8.75 6.93 0.75
N GLY A 105 8.58 6.14 1.81
CA GLY A 105 7.27 5.81 2.40
C GLY A 105 6.51 7.04 2.89
N GLN A 106 7.16 7.91 3.67
CA GLN A 106 6.55 9.15 4.18
C GLN A 106 6.09 10.07 3.04
N ARG A 107 6.91 10.17 2.00
CA ARG A 107 6.61 10.92 0.78
C ARG A 107 5.38 10.37 0.04
N VAL A 108 5.32 9.05 -0.13
CA VAL A 108 4.18 8.39 -0.80
C VAL A 108 2.92 8.46 0.06
N LEU A 109 3.02 8.39 1.39
CA LEU A 109 1.87 8.52 2.28
C LEU A 109 1.25 9.92 2.24
N ARG A 110 2.06 10.97 2.11
CA ARG A 110 1.54 12.32 1.83
C ARG A 110 0.75 12.35 0.51
N LEU A 111 1.26 11.68 -0.53
CA LEU A 111 0.58 11.56 -1.81
C LEU A 111 -0.73 10.74 -1.71
N GLU A 112 -0.76 9.72 -0.85
CA GLU A 112 -1.99 8.97 -0.53
C GLU A 112 -3.05 9.88 0.11
N LEU A 113 -2.66 10.75 1.04
CA LEU A 113 -3.57 11.74 1.64
C LEU A 113 -4.14 12.71 0.60
N GLU A 114 -3.32 13.21 -0.32
CA GLU A 114 -3.78 14.03 -1.46
C GLU A 114 -4.78 13.24 -2.32
N THR A 115 -4.51 11.95 -2.55
CA THR A 115 -5.39 11.05 -3.32
C THR A 115 -6.73 10.85 -2.61
N MET A 116 -6.75 10.67 -1.29
CA MET A 116 -7.99 10.53 -0.52
C MET A 116 -8.88 11.77 -0.67
N ALA A 117 -8.29 12.97 -0.63
CA ALA A 117 -9.03 14.22 -0.85
C ALA A 117 -9.66 14.30 -2.26
N LEU A 118 -8.99 13.74 -3.29
CA LEU A 118 -9.55 13.65 -4.64
C LEU A 118 -10.77 12.72 -4.71
N THR A 119 -10.77 11.60 -3.99
CA THR A 119 -11.91 10.63 -3.98
C THR A 119 -13.23 11.23 -3.46
N MET A 120 -13.12 12.27 -2.62
CA MET A 120 -14.28 12.99 -2.10
C MET A 120 -15.03 13.75 -3.20
N ARG A 121 -14.34 14.09 -4.30
CA ARG A 121 -14.87 14.93 -5.39
C ARG A 121 -15.03 14.18 -6.71
N ASP A 122 -14.39 13.03 -6.87
CA ASP A 122 -14.43 12.21 -8.09
C ASP A 122 -14.88 10.77 -7.75
N ALA A 123 -16.09 10.41 -8.19
CA ALA A 123 -16.67 9.08 -7.97
C ALA A 123 -15.90 7.96 -8.67
N ARG A 124 -15.36 8.22 -9.87
CA ARG A 124 -14.56 7.24 -10.62
C ARG A 124 -13.23 6.99 -9.91
N MET A 125 -12.62 8.04 -9.36
CA MET A 125 -11.43 7.87 -8.53
C MET A 125 -11.76 7.05 -7.27
N ARG A 126 -12.89 7.34 -6.61
CA ARG A 126 -13.34 6.61 -5.43
C ARG A 126 -13.51 5.12 -5.70
N GLU A 127 -14.17 4.75 -6.80
CA GLU A 127 -14.33 3.35 -7.21
C GLU A 127 -12.98 2.67 -7.39
N ARG A 128 -12.06 3.29 -8.14
CA ARG A 128 -10.73 2.72 -8.40
C ARG A 128 -9.88 2.57 -7.13
N VAL A 129 -10.00 3.50 -6.19
CA VAL A 129 -9.33 3.41 -4.89
C VAL A 129 -9.95 2.30 -4.04
N ALA A 130 -11.28 2.17 -4.04
CA ALA A 130 -11.99 1.12 -3.32
C ALA A 130 -11.64 -0.28 -3.86
N GLU A 131 -11.58 -0.47 -5.19
CA GLU A 131 -11.13 -1.74 -5.80
C GLU A 131 -9.73 -2.15 -5.31
N ARG A 132 -8.80 -1.20 -5.24
CA ARG A 132 -7.43 -1.45 -4.75
C ARG A 132 -7.39 -1.75 -3.27
N ASP A 133 -8.21 -1.06 -2.48
CA ASP A 133 -8.35 -1.29 -1.04
C ASP A 133 -8.90 -2.70 -0.75
N LEU A 134 -9.88 -3.14 -1.53
CA LEU A 134 -10.42 -4.50 -1.46
C LEU A 134 -9.33 -5.54 -1.71
N THR A 135 -8.56 -5.42 -2.79
CA THR A 135 -7.46 -6.37 -3.09
C THR A 135 -6.48 -6.47 -1.93
N ARG A 136 -6.06 -5.34 -1.35
CA ARG A 136 -5.12 -5.33 -0.21
C ARG A 136 -5.73 -5.95 1.05
N THR A 137 -7.01 -5.73 1.26
CA THR A 137 -7.73 -6.33 2.38
C THR A 137 -7.75 -7.85 2.22
N GLU A 138 -7.99 -8.37 1.01
CA GLU A 138 -7.94 -9.81 0.74
C GLU A 138 -6.55 -10.42 1.01
N ASP A 139 -5.46 -9.72 0.67
CA ASP A 139 -4.11 -10.23 0.97
C ASP A 139 -3.89 -10.42 2.49
N VAL A 140 -4.38 -9.47 3.30
CA VAL A 140 -4.30 -9.56 4.77
C VAL A 140 -5.28 -10.58 5.33
N VAL A 141 -6.47 -10.74 4.72
CA VAL A 141 -7.42 -11.81 5.07
C VAL A 141 -6.75 -13.16 4.84
N HIS A 142 -6.10 -13.36 3.70
CA HIS A 142 -5.39 -14.59 3.37
C HIS A 142 -4.27 -14.88 4.36
N LEU A 143 -3.52 -13.84 4.73
CA LEU A 143 -2.47 -13.93 5.76
C LEU A 143 -2.99 -14.40 7.11
N LEU A 144 -4.22 -14.07 7.50
CA LEU A 144 -4.76 -14.32 8.85
C LEU A 144 -5.66 -15.57 8.92
N THR A 145 -6.30 -15.95 7.83
CA THR A 145 -7.29 -17.05 7.80
C THR A 145 -6.63 -18.38 8.18
N GLY A 146 -7.27 -19.13 9.06
CA GLY A 146 -6.78 -20.43 9.53
C GLY A 146 -5.67 -20.35 10.57
N ARG A 147 -5.22 -19.15 10.96
CA ARG A 147 -4.24 -18.98 12.04
C ARG A 147 -4.90 -18.99 13.40
N ARG A 148 -4.16 -19.50 14.38
CA ARG A 148 -4.61 -19.51 15.77
C ARG A 148 -4.42 -18.13 16.40
N ALA A 149 -5.45 -17.63 17.07
CA ALA A 149 -5.44 -16.44 17.90
C ALA A 149 -5.96 -16.84 19.30
N GLY A 150 -5.07 -16.85 20.29
CA GLY A 150 -5.36 -17.49 21.58
C GLY A 150 -5.80 -18.95 21.47
N SER A 151 -7.06 -19.24 21.81
CA SER A 151 -7.66 -20.58 21.71
C SER A 151 -8.51 -20.80 20.46
N VAL A 152 -8.69 -19.77 19.63
CA VAL A 152 -9.58 -19.79 18.45
C VAL A 152 -8.73 -19.89 17.18
N VAL A 153 -9.24 -20.59 16.17
CA VAL A 153 -8.67 -20.56 14.81
C VAL A 153 -9.55 -19.64 13.99
N LEU A 154 -8.96 -18.60 13.39
CA LEU A 154 -9.69 -17.57 12.67
C LEU A 154 -10.34 -18.16 11.42
N ASP A 155 -11.67 -18.05 11.32
CA ASP A 155 -12.37 -18.24 10.06
C ASP A 155 -12.23 -17.01 9.15
N GLU A 156 -12.68 -17.11 7.89
CA GLU A 156 -12.57 -16.02 6.94
C GLU A 156 -13.31 -14.73 7.40
N PRO A 157 -14.55 -14.79 7.90
CA PRO A 157 -15.21 -13.62 8.49
C PRO A 157 -14.41 -12.93 9.61
N GLN A 158 -13.87 -13.70 10.56
CA GLN A 158 -13.05 -13.17 11.65
C GLN A 158 -11.75 -12.54 11.13
N ALA A 159 -11.05 -13.24 10.23
CA ALA A 159 -9.84 -12.75 9.59
C ALA A 159 -10.08 -11.44 8.83
N ARG A 160 -11.23 -11.31 8.15
CA ARG A 160 -11.62 -10.10 7.42
C ARG A 160 -11.90 -8.90 8.32
N GLN A 161 -12.56 -9.13 9.45
CA GLN A 161 -12.79 -8.07 10.44
C GLN A 161 -11.46 -7.60 11.05
N LEU A 162 -10.60 -8.55 11.43
CA LEU A 162 -9.28 -8.26 11.97
C LEU A 162 -8.37 -7.55 10.96
N ALA A 163 -8.35 -7.99 9.70
CA ALA A 163 -7.63 -7.34 8.61
C ALA A 163 -8.08 -5.89 8.39
N SER A 164 -9.39 -5.66 8.36
CA SER A 164 -9.97 -4.33 8.20
C SER A 164 -9.57 -3.40 9.36
N ALA A 165 -9.63 -3.90 10.59
CA ALA A 165 -9.21 -3.15 11.78
C ALA A 165 -7.71 -2.85 11.78
N LEU A 166 -6.88 -3.82 11.41
CA LEU A 166 -5.43 -3.67 11.29
C LEU A 166 -5.06 -2.60 10.26
N ILE A 167 -5.63 -2.66 9.06
CA ILE A 167 -5.35 -1.70 7.98
C ILE A 167 -5.77 -0.29 8.41
N ALA A 168 -6.94 -0.14 9.02
CA ALA A 168 -7.42 1.15 9.53
C ALA A 168 -6.47 1.72 10.60
N LEU A 169 -6.02 0.89 11.54
CA LEU A 169 -5.07 1.25 12.58
C LEU A 169 -3.72 1.68 11.99
N MET A 170 -3.13 0.87 11.11
CA MET A 170 -1.83 1.17 10.47
C MET A 170 -1.88 2.48 9.69
N ARG A 171 -2.95 2.73 8.92
CA ARG A 171 -3.16 4.01 8.22
C ARG A 171 -3.24 5.18 9.19
N GLY A 172 -4.00 5.05 10.28
CA GLY A 172 -4.14 6.09 11.30
C GLY A 172 -2.79 6.45 11.96
N LEU A 173 -2.01 5.45 12.36
CA LEU A 173 -0.68 5.66 12.96
C LEU A 173 0.29 6.31 11.96
N ALA A 174 0.25 5.89 10.70
CA ALA A 174 1.07 6.46 9.66
C ALA A 174 0.73 7.95 9.41
N GLN A 175 -0.56 8.30 9.39
CA GLN A 175 -1.02 9.68 9.27
C GLN A 175 -0.56 10.55 10.44
N GLN A 176 -0.59 10.03 11.67
CA GLN A 176 -0.08 10.73 12.84
C GLN A 176 1.41 11.05 12.71
N GLN A 177 2.21 10.11 12.21
CA GLN A 177 3.64 10.30 11.96
C GLN A 177 3.92 11.35 10.87
N VAL A 178 3.11 11.41 9.80
CA VAL A 178 3.22 12.47 8.78
C VAL A 178 2.87 13.84 9.36
N LEU A 179 1.82 13.93 10.18
CA LEU A 179 1.39 15.19 10.80
C LEU A 179 2.34 15.66 11.91
N LYS A 180 2.93 14.71 12.65
CA LYS A 180 3.82 14.92 13.78
C LYS A 180 4.94 13.87 13.72
N PRO A 181 6.07 14.19 13.07
CA PRO A 181 7.22 13.29 13.03
C PRO A 181 7.66 12.89 14.43
N ASP A 182 8.03 11.62 14.59
CA ASP A 182 8.52 11.01 15.84
C ASP A 182 7.52 11.01 17.00
N SER A 183 6.22 11.20 16.72
CA SER A 183 5.18 11.29 17.76
C SER A 183 4.60 9.94 18.20
N VAL A 184 4.77 8.89 17.39
CA VAL A 184 4.26 7.54 17.68
C VAL A 184 5.43 6.64 18.01
N ASP A 185 5.50 6.20 19.27
CA ASP A 185 6.48 5.24 19.77
C ASP A 185 6.44 3.95 18.95
N GLU A 186 7.61 3.36 18.68
CA GLU A 186 7.75 2.11 17.94
C GLU A 186 6.83 1.00 18.49
N ARG A 187 6.75 0.89 19.81
CA ARG A 187 5.93 -0.10 20.51
C ARG A 187 4.45 0.10 20.28
N VAL A 188 4.00 1.33 20.00
CA VAL A 188 2.58 1.58 19.72
C VAL A 188 2.15 0.86 18.46
N TRP A 189 2.99 0.76 17.42
CA TRP A 189 2.66 0.04 16.18
C TRP A 189 2.37 -1.44 16.44
N THR A 190 3.30 -2.14 17.08
CA THR A 190 3.20 -3.59 17.29
C THR A 190 2.21 -3.94 18.39
N ALA A 191 2.24 -3.24 19.53
CA ALA A 191 1.37 -3.54 20.66
C ALA A 191 -0.11 -3.26 20.33
N SER A 192 -0.42 -2.19 19.60
CA SER A 192 -1.80 -1.90 19.20
C SER A 192 -2.32 -2.90 18.17
N ALA A 193 -1.48 -3.37 17.25
CA ALA A 193 -1.85 -4.41 16.29
C ALA A 193 -2.17 -5.73 17.00
N VAL A 194 -1.30 -6.20 17.90
CA VAL A 194 -1.51 -7.43 18.67
C VAL A 194 -2.76 -7.33 19.57
N ALA A 195 -3.01 -6.15 20.14
CA ALA A 195 -4.20 -5.91 20.97
C ALA A 195 -5.53 -6.04 20.21
N LEU A 196 -5.52 -6.06 18.87
CA LEU A 196 -6.73 -6.33 18.08
C LEU A 196 -7.16 -7.79 18.16
N ALA A 197 -6.23 -8.75 18.27
CA ALA A 197 -6.56 -10.18 18.15
C ALA A 197 -7.70 -10.62 19.11
N PRO A 198 -7.67 -10.33 20.43
CA PRO A 198 -8.72 -10.76 21.34
C PRO A 198 -10.11 -10.16 21.05
N ALA A 199 -10.21 -9.04 20.32
CA ALA A 199 -11.48 -8.39 20.03
C ALA A 199 -12.28 -9.08 18.92
N PHE A 200 -11.65 -9.97 18.14
CA PHE A 200 -12.23 -10.65 16.98
C PHE A 200 -12.18 -12.18 17.10
N CYS A 201 -11.81 -12.70 18.28
CA CYS A 201 -11.75 -14.12 18.61
C CYS A 201 -12.97 -14.56 19.43
#